data_AF-U6H417-F1
#
_entry.id   AF-U6H417-F1
#
_cell.length_a   1.000
_cell.length_b   1.000
_cell.length_c   1.000
_cell.angle_alpha   90.00
_cell.angle_beta   90.00
_cell.angle_gamma   90.00
#
_symmetry.space_group_name_H-M   'P 1'
#
loop_
_entity.id
_entity.type
_entity.pdbx_description
1 polymer ?
#
loop_
_entity_poly.entity_id
_entity_poly.type
_entity_poly.pdbx_seq_one_letter_code
_entity_poly.pdbx_strand_id
1 'polypeptide(L)'
;MITGTSQADVALLVVPADQGGFEGAFSKEGQTREHALLAFTLGVKQMIVGINKMDATTPDKYSENRFNEIQAEVSRYLKTVGYNPEKVPFVPISGFVGDNMVEKSTNMPWYKGKTLVEALDSVEPPKRPSDKPLRLPLQDVYKIGGIGTVPDKLVNMLC
;
A
#
# COMPACT_ATOMS: atom_id res chain seq x y z
N MET A 1 -6.04 11.72 0.76
CA MET A 1 -5.57 10.53 0.03
C MET A 1 -5.39 10.78 -1.46
N ILE A 2 -6.38 11.36 -2.15
CA ILE A 2 -6.42 11.50 -3.62
C ILE A 2 -5.19 12.20 -4.23
N THR A 3 -4.74 13.34 -3.67
CA THR A 3 -3.62 14.11 -4.22
C THR A 3 -2.29 13.35 -4.16
N GLY A 4 -2.02 12.62 -3.07
CA GLY A 4 -0.83 11.79 -2.93
C GLY A 4 -0.86 10.57 -3.85
N THR A 5 -2.01 9.90 -3.97
CA THR A 5 -2.18 8.73 -4.84
C THR A 5 -2.02 9.08 -6.32
N SER A 6 -2.43 10.28 -6.74
CA SER A 6 -2.27 10.75 -8.13
C SER A 6 -0.81 10.89 -8.58
N GLN A 7 0.14 10.88 -7.66
CA GLN A 7 1.56 11.04 -7.93
C GLN A 7 2.38 9.83 -7.49
N ALA A 8 1.74 8.76 -7.02
CA ALA A 8 2.42 7.58 -6.50
C ALA A 8 2.73 6.57 -7.62
N ASP A 9 3.92 5.98 -7.57
CA ASP A 9 4.32 4.89 -8.48
C ASP A 9 3.89 3.51 -7.93
N VAL A 10 3.76 3.41 -6.61
CA VAL A 10 3.34 2.20 -5.87
C VAL A 10 2.44 2.59 -4.69
N ALA A 11 1.46 1.73 -4.38
CA ALA A 11 0.61 1.86 -3.21
C ALA A 11 0.90 0.77 -2.17
N LEU A 12 1.01 1.16 -0.90
CA LEU A 12 0.97 0.22 0.23
C LEU A 12 -0.43 0.25 0.84
N LEU A 13 -1.19 -0.84 0.66
CA LEU A 13 -2.51 -1.02 1.26
C LEU A 13 -2.36 -1.73 2.60
N VAL A 14 -2.60 -1.00 3.69
CA VAL A 14 -2.53 -1.54 5.06
C VAL A 14 -3.91 -2.05 5.47
N VAL A 15 -3.99 -3.33 5.82
CA VAL A 15 -5.25 -4.00 6.19
C VAL A 15 -5.14 -4.52 7.63
N PRO A 16 -6.04 -4.15 8.56
CA PRO A 16 -6.01 -4.68 9.92
C PRO A 16 -6.37 -6.17 9.96
N ALA A 17 -5.66 -6.96 10.76
CA ALA A 17 -5.91 -8.37 10.99
C ALA A 17 -6.75 -8.66 12.24
N ASP A 18 -6.89 -7.67 13.13
CA ASP A 18 -7.68 -7.80 14.36
C ASP A 18 -9.15 -8.09 14.06
N GLN A 19 -9.77 -8.88 14.94
CA GLN A 19 -11.16 -9.27 14.80
C GLN A 19 -12.08 -8.05 14.95
N GLY A 20 -13.00 -7.86 14.00
CA GLY A 20 -13.84 -6.67 13.87
C GLY A 20 -13.15 -5.53 13.13
N GLY A 21 -11.82 -5.40 13.25
CA GLY A 21 -11.02 -4.42 12.53
C GLY A 21 -11.02 -4.68 11.01
N PHE A 22 -10.74 -5.93 10.61
CA PHE A 22 -10.81 -6.34 9.20
C PHE A 22 -12.21 -6.15 8.62
N GLU A 23 -13.23 -6.69 9.31
CA GLU A 23 -14.61 -6.71 8.84
C GLU A 23 -15.18 -5.29 8.69
N GLY A 24 -14.85 -4.40 9.64
CA GLY A 24 -15.22 -2.98 9.56
C GLY A 24 -14.52 -2.28 8.41
N ALA A 25 -13.19 -2.45 8.29
CA ALA A 25 -12.39 -1.80 7.26
C ALA A 25 -12.68 -2.33 5.85
N PHE A 26 -13.16 -3.57 5.71
CA PHE A 26 -13.49 -4.24 4.46
C PHE A 26 -15.01 -4.31 4.19
N SER A 27 -15.82 -3.66 5.03
CA SER A 27 -17.27 -3.52 4.82
C SER A 27 -17.58 -2.67 3.58
N LYS A 28 -18.87 -2.54 3.23
CA LYS A 28 -19.31 -1.68 2.09
C LYS A 28 -19.00 -0.19 2.32
N GLU A 29 -19.02 0.24 3.58
CA GLU A 29 -18.66 1.60 4.00
C GLU A 29 -17.17 1.69 4.42
N GLY A 30 -16.46 0.58 4.32
CA GLY A 30 -15.07 0.44 4.70
C GLY A 30 -14.11 1.09 3.71
N GLN A 31 -13.10 1.77 4.25
CA GLN A 31 -12.16 2.56 3.48
C GLN A 31 -11.16 1.70 2.67
N THR A 32 -10.92 0.45 3.06
CA THR A 32 -9.93 -0.42 2.38
C THR A 32 -10.30 -0.67 0.92
N ARG A 33 -11.59 -0.90 0.67
CA ARG A 33 -12.13 -1.14 -0.68
C ARG A 33 -12.08 0.12 -1.53
N GLU A 34 -12.52 1.23 -0.96
CA GLU A 34 -12.50 2.54 -1.60
C GLU A 34 -11.07 2.95 -2.00
N HIS A 35 -10.11 2.84 -1.07
CA HIS A 35 -8.71 3.20 -1.33
C HIS A 35 -8.06 2.34 -2.40
N ALA A 36 -8.33 1.03 -2.44
CA ALA A 36 -7.81 0.15 -3.48
C ALA A 36 -8.36 0.52 -4.87
N LEU A 37 -9.66 0.83 -4.96
CA LEU A 37 -10.31 1.29 -6.18
C LEU A 37 -9.76 2.65 -6.64
N LEU A 38 -9.63 3.61 -5.72
CA LEU A 38 -9.09 4.93 -6.01
C LEU A 38 -7.64 4.86 -6.49
N ALA A 39 -6.80 4.03 -5.85
CA ALA A 39 -5.42 3.81 -6.29
C ALA A 39 -5.34 3.29 -7.73
N PHE A 40 -6.19 2.34 -8.09
CA PHE A 40 -6.22 1.79 -9.44
C PHE A 40 -6.69 2.84 -10.46
N THR A 41 -7.77 3.57 -10.12
CA THR A 41 -8.36 4.60 -10.98
C THR A 41 -7.39 5.75 -11.24
N LEU A 42 -6.55 6.09 -10.26
CA LEU A 42 -5.53 7.14 -10.37
C LEU A 42 -4.24 6.66 -11.06
N GLY A 43 -4.20 5.42 -11.55
CA GLY A 43 -3.10 4.90 -12.36
C GLY A 43 -2.00 4.17 -11.61
N VAL A 44 -2.16 3.94 -10.29
CA VAL A 44 -1.20 3.18 -9.49
C VAL A 44 -1.42 1.68 -9.76
N LYS A 45 -0.61 1.10 -10.65
CA LYS A 45 -0.75 -0.31 -11.07
C LYS A 45 -0.01 -1.30 -10.18
N GLN A 46 0.91 -0.81 -9.34
CA GLN A 46 1.70 -1.63 -8.44
C GLN A 46 1.20 -1.43 -7.00
N MET A 47 0.89 -2.53 -6.33
CA MET A 47 0.36 -2.52 -4.97
C MET A 47 1.04 -3.57 -4.13
N ILE A 48 1.29 -3.23 -2.87
CA ILE A 48 1.75 -4.13 -1.81
C ILE A 48 0.66 -4.13 -0.74
N VAL A 49 0.29 -5.31 -0.22
CA VAL A 49 -0.70 -5.42 0.86
C VAL A 49 0.04 -5.79 2.15
N GLY A 50 -0.02 -4.89 3.13
CA GLY A 50 0.48 -5.14 4.48
C GLY A 50 -0.67 -5.55 5.41
N ILE A 51 -0.74 -6.82 5.79
CA ILE A 51 -1.73 -7.30 6.77
C ILE A 51 -1.18 -7.00 8.16
N ASN A 52 -1.69 -5.94 8.77
CA ASN A 52 -1.15 -5.32 9.98
C ASN A 52 -1.86 -5.79 11.26
N LYS A 53 -1.22 -5.55 12.41
CA LYS A 53 -1.68 -5.97 13.74
C LYS A 53 -1.77 -7.48 13.92
N MET A 54 -0.84 -8.22 13.30
CA MET A 54 -0.75 -9.67 13.49
C MET A 54 -0.51 -10.08 14.94
N ASP A 55 0.04 -9.19 15.77
CA ASP A 55 0.23 -9.35 17.21
C ASP A 55 -1.09 -9.35 18.01
N ALA A 56 -2.16 -8.80 17.42
CA ALA A 56 -3.48 -8.62 18.03
C ALA A 56 -4.55 -9.54 17.44
N THR A 57 -4.18 -10.55 16.65
CA THR A 57 -5.15 -11.54 16.15
C THR A 57 -5.71 -12.37 17.30
N THR A 58 -6.99 -12.70 17.20
CA THR A 58 -7.72 -13.54 18.15
C THR A 58 -8.34 -14.73 17.40
N PRO A 59 -8.44 -15.92 18.01
CA PRO A 59 -8.04 -16.28 19.38
C PRO A 59 -6.52 -16.43 19.58
N ASP A 60 -5.78 -16.76 18.52
CA ASP A 60 -4.33 -16.94 18.56
C ASP A 60 -3.62 -15.73 17.95
N LYS A 61 -2.55 -15.27 18.61
CA LYS A 61 -1.66 -14.23 18.07
C LYS A 61 -0.86 -14.78 16.90
N TYR A 62 -0.59 -13.94 15.90
CA TYR A 62 0.18 -14.29 14.70
C TYR A 62 -0.41 -15.48 13.93
N SER A 63 -1.74 -15.58 13.90
CA SER A 63 -2.46 -16.71 13.30
C SER A 63 -2.30 -16.77 11.77
N GLU A 64 -1.71 -17.85 11.27
CA GLU A 64 -1.60 -18.14 9.82
C GLU A 64 -2.98 -18.26 9.15
N ASN A 65 -3.94 -18.90 9.83
CA ASN A 65 -5.29 -19.08 9.31
C ASN A 65 -5.98 -17.73 9.05
N ARG A 66 -5.85 -16.79 9.99
CA ARG A 66 -6.41 -15.44 9.84
C ARG A 66 -5.75 -14.67 8.70
N PHE A 67 -4.43 -14.80 8.56
CA PHE A 67 -3.72 -14.21 7.43
C PHE A 67 -4.23 -14.76 6.08
N ASN A 68 -4.35 -16.08 5.96
CA ASN A 68 -4.80 -16.74 4.73
C ASN A 68 -6.24 -16.38 4.35
N GLU A 69 -7.13 -16.24 5.35
CA GLU A 69 -8.50 -15.76 5.16
C GLU A 69 -8.51 -14.34 4.55
N ILE A 70 -7.81 -13.40 5.21
CA ILE A 70 -7.74 -12.00 4.76
C ILE A 70 -7.08 -11.91 3.38
N GLN A 71 -6.00 -12.66 3.16
CA GLN A 71 -5.31 -12.71 1.87
C GLN A 71 -6.27 -13.14 0.76
N ALA A 72 -7.07 -14.19 0.97
CA ALA A 72 -8.00 -14.70 -0.02
C ALA A 72 -9.11 -13.68 -0.34
N GLU A 73 -9.70 -13.06 0.68
CA GLU A 73 -10.76 -12.06 0.50
C GLU A 73 -10.25 -10.80 -0.23
N VAL A 74 -9.11 -10.26 0.22
CA VAL A 74 -8.50 -9.07 -0.39
C VAL A 74 -8.05 -9.38 -1.81
N SER A 75 -7.45 -10.56 -2.06
CA SER A 75 -7.06 -10.98 -3.42
C SER A 75 -8.25 -11.04 -4.37
N ARG A 76 -9.40 -11.59 -3.93
CA ARG A 76 -10.62 -11.65 -4.73
C ARG A 76 -11.13 -10.25 -5.09
N TYR A 77 -11.09 -9.33 -4.13
CA TYR A 77 -11.51 -7.96 -4.36
C TYR A 77 -10.54 -7.21 -5.29
N LEU A 78 -9.23 -7.31 -5.08
CA LEU A 78 -8.23 -6.70 -5.94
C LEU A 78 -8.33 -7.17 -7.40
N LYS A 79 -8.64 -8.46 -7.61
CA LYS A 79 -8.95 -9.00 -8.94
C LYS A 79 -10.17 -8.32 -9.59
N THR A 80 -11.17 -7.96 -8.79
CA THR A 80 -12.40 -7.28 -9.27
C THR A 80 -12.12 -5.82 -9.61
N VAL A 81 -11.23 -5.16 -8.84
CA VAL A 81 -10.78 -3.80 -9.12
C VAL A 81 -9.95 -3.72 -10.41
N GLY A 82 -9.18 -4.77 -10.74
CA GLY A 82 -8.38 -4.86 -11.95
C GLY A 82 -6.89 -5.10 -11.73
N TYR A 83 -6.45 -5.27 -10.48
CA TYR A 83 -5.08 -5.71 -10.18
C TYR A 83 -4.89 -7.19 -10.52
N ASN A 84 -3.65 -7.59 -10.79
CA ASN A 84 -3.26 -9.00 -10.85
C ASN A 84 -2.81 -9.47 -9.45
N PRO A 85 -3.59 -10.31 -8.73
CA PRO A 85 -3.24 -10.75 -7.38
C PRO A 85 -1.92 -11.51 -7.29
N GLU A 86 -1.48 -12.18 -8.36
CA GLU A 86 -0.21 -12.92 -8.37
C GLU A 86 1.02 -12.00 -8.29
N LYS A 87 0.86 -10.74 -8.72
CA LYS A 87 1.92 -9.73 -8.65
C LYS A 87 1.85 -8.86 -7.40
N VAL A 88 0.81 -9.03 -6.58
CA VAL A 88 0.61 -8.24 -5.36
C VAL A 88 1.18 -9.03 -4.18
N PRO A 89 2.32 -8.60 -3.59
CA PRO A 89 2.84 -9.24 -2.39
C PRO A 89 1.94 -8.94 -1.19
N PHE A 90 1.64 -10.00 -0.42
CA PHE A 90 0.95 -9.92 0.86
C PHE A 90 1.96 -10.20 1.98
N VAL A 91 2.16 -9.20 2.84
CA VAL A 91 3.14 -9.28 3.93
C VAL A 91 2.40 -9.17 5.27
N PRO A 92 2.45 -10.21 6.14
CA PRO A 92 1.95 -10.10 7.50
C PRO A 92 2.93 -9.28 8.34
N ILE A 93 2.46 -8.19 8.93
CA ILE A 93 3.27 -7.25 9.69
C ILE A 93 2.63 -6.92 11.05
N SER A 94 3.45 -6.45 11.97
CA SER A 94 2.98 -5.65 13.10
C SER A 94 3.71 -4.32 13.08
N GLY A 95 3.00 -3.25 12.74
CA GLY A 95 3.55 -1.90 12.79
C GLY A 95 3.84 -1.41 14.21
N PHE A 96 3.23 -2.04 15.23
CA PHE A 96 3.47 -1.69 16.64
C PHE A 96 4.72 -2.37 17.18
N VAL A 97 4.89 -3.68 16.92
CA VAL A 97 6.04 -4.46 17.40
C VAL A 97 7.26 -4.33 16.47
N GLY A 98 7.03 -4.07 15.18
CA GLY A 98 8.07 -4.01 14.14
C GLY A 98 8.24 -5.31 13.34
N ASP A 99 7.40 -6.32 13.58
CA ASP A 99 7.50 -7.63 12.93
C ASP A 99 7.34 -7.56 11.41
N ASN A 100 8.26 -8.20 10.67
CA ASN A 100 8.31 -8.27 9.20
C ASN A 100 8.35 -6.91 8.49
N MET A 101 8.67 -5.82 9.20
CA MET A 101 8.83 -4.49 8.61
C MET A 101 10.16 -4.41 7.84
N VAL A 102 11.27 -4.61 8.56
CA VAL A 102 12.63 -4.59 8.00
C VAL A 102 13.23 -5.99 8.06
N GLU A 103 13.18 -6.60 9.24
CA GLU A 103 13.71 -7.93 9.51
C GLU A 103 12.58 -8.96 9.62
N LYS A 104 12.91 -10.24 9.36
CA LYS A 104 11.95 -11.33 9.48
C LYS A 104 11.63 -11.58 10.95
N SER A 105 10.34 -11.68 11.25
CA SER A 105 9.85 -11.97 12.59
C SER A 105 10.07 -13.43 12.97
N THR A 106 10.48 -13.67 14.22
CA THR A 106 10.48 -15.01 14.81
C THR A 106 9.08 -15.47 15.24
N ASN A 107 8.11 -14.55 15.36
CA ASN A 107 6.74 -14.83 15.81
C ASN A 107 5.87 -15.45 14.70
N MET A 108 6.30 -15.34 13.44
CA MET A 108 5.59 -15.86 12.27
C MET A 108 6.47 -16.83 11.46
N PRO A 109 6.91 -17.97 12.04
CA PRO A 109 7.82 -18.90 11.37
C PRO A 109 7.19 -19.58 10.14
N TRP A 110 5.86 -19.57 10.04
CA TRP A 110 5.10 -20.05 8.90
C TRP A 110 5.24 -19.15 7.67
N TYR A 111 5.49 -17.85 7.86
CA TYR A 111 5.64 -16.90 6.76
C TYR A 111 7.05 -16.96 6.17
N LYS A 112 7.16 -17.45 4.94
CA LYS A 112 8.44 -17.59 4.22
C LYS A 112 8.68 -16.50 3.17
N GLY A 113 7.78 -15.52 3.07
CA GLY A 113 7.85 -14.46 2.08
C GLY A 113 8.89 -13.37 2.40
N LYS A 114 8.74 -12.25 1.70
CA LYS A 114 9.58 -11.06 1.86
C LYS A 114 9.12 -10.20 3.04
N THR A 115 10.04 -9.47 3.67
CA THR A 115 9.67 -8.38 4.59
C THR A 115 9.05 -7.21 3.82
N LEU A 116 8.49 -6.23 4.53
CA LEU A 116 7.86 -5.06 3.89
C LEU A 116 8.88 -4.25 3.09
N VAL A 117 10.09 -4.04 3.63
CA VAL A 117 11.18 -3.36 2.90
C VAL A 117 11.62 -4.18 1.68
N GLU A 118 11.82 -5.49 1.82
CA GLU A 118 12.17 -6.35 0.67
C GLU A 118 11.09 -6.35 -0.42
N ALA A 119 9.81 -6.23 -0.03
CA ALA A 119 8.69 -6.11 -0.96
C ALA A 119 8.75 -4.78 -1.70
N LEU A 120 9.01 -3.66 -1.01
CA LEU A 120 9.19 -2.33 -1.60
C LEU A 120 10.39 -2.28 -2.56
N ASP A 121 11.51 -2.88 -2.20
CA ASP A 121 12.71 -2.94 -3.04
C ASP A 121 12.50 -3.77 -4.31
N SER A 122 11.51 -4.65 -4.32
CA SER A 122 11.17 -5.47 -5.48
C SER A 122 10.20 -4.83 -6.47
N VAL A 123 9.74 -3.62 -6.18
CA VAL A 123 8.86 -2.86 -7.07
C VAL A 123 9.67 -2.40 -8.28
N GLU A 124 9.12 -2.61 -9.47
CA GLU A 124 9.77 -2.17 -10.71
C GLU A 124 9.52 -0.67 -10.92
N PRO A 125 10.55 0.16 -11.13
CA PRO A 125 10.35 1.57 -11.40
C PRO A 125 9.53 1.76 -12.70
N PRO A 126 8.47 2.58 -12.71
CA PRO A 126 7.71 2.82 -13.93
C PRO A 126 8.54 3.59 -14.95
N LYS A 127 8.27 3.33 -16.24
CA LYS A 127 8.92 4.07 -17.33
C LYS A 127 8.48 5.53 -17.28
N ARG A 128 9.43 6.44 -17.02
CA ARG A 128 9.18 7.88 -17.04
C ARG A 128 9.01 8.38 -18.48
N PRO A 129 7.95 9.13 -18.79
CA PRO A 129 7.65 9.60 -20.14
C PRO A 129 8.44 10.89 -20.46
N SER A 130 9.75 10.78 -20.61
CA SER A 130 10.67 11.91 -20.92
C SER A 130 10.53 12.46 -22.34
N ASP A 131 9.79 11.77 -23.19
CA ASP A 131 9.47 12.13 -24.57
C ASP A 131 8.22 13.02 -24.68
N LYS A 132 7.48 13.23 -23.59
CA LYS A 132 6.26 14.03 -23.56
C LYS A 132 6.50 15.47 -23.10
N PRO A 133 5.62 16.42 -23.48
CA PRO A 133 5.70 17.79 -22.97
C PRO A 133 5.63 17.83 -21.44
N LEU A 134 6.44 18.71 -20.83
CA LEU A 134 6.44 18.90 -19.39
C LEU A 134 5.03 19.27 -18.88
N ARG A 135 4.57 18.54 -17.87
CA ARG A 135 3.38 18.84 -17.09
C ARG A 135 3.76 18.77 -15.62
N LEU A 136 3.58 19.88 -14.92
CA LEU A 136 3.91 20.03 -13.51
C LEU A 136 2.69 20.65 -12.82
N PRO A 137 1.68 19.84 -12.43
CA PRO A 137 0.57 20.38 -11.65
C PRO A 137 1.18 20.97 -10.36
N LEU A 138 0.61 21.98 -9.70
CA LEU A 138 1.16 22.56 -8.45
C LEU A 138 0.44 22.03 -7.19
N GLN A 139 1.16 21.73 -6.10
CA GLN A 139 0.58 21.17 -4.88
C GLN A 139 0.42 22.31 -3.90
N ASP A 140 1.56 22.89 -3.57
CA ASP A 140 1.69 23.98 -2.63
C ASP A 140 2.64 25.03 -3.22
N VAL A 141 2.46 26.28 -2.78
CA VAL A 141 3.30 27.41 -3.21
C VAL A 141 3.77 28.15 -1.97
N TYR A 142 5.08 28.17 -1.78
CA TYR A 142 5.72 28.79 -0.62
C TYR A 142 6.34 30.13 -1.00
N LYS A 143 6.40 31.07 -0.04
CA LYS A 143 7.23 32.27 -0.13
C LYS A 143 8.34 32.16 0.89
N ILE A 144 9.58 32.13 0.42
CA ILE A 144 10.76 32.00 1.27
C ILE A 144 11.59 33.27 1.16
N GLY A 145 11.82 33.94 2.30
CA GLY A 145 12.63 35.16 2.36
C GLY A 145 14.05 34.92 1.83
N GLY A 146 14.49 35.78 0.91
CA GLY A 146 15.80 35.66 0.26
C GLY A 146 15.86 34.73 -0.97
N ILE A 147 14.85 33.88 -1.20
CA ILE A 147 14.77 33.00 -2.39
C ILE A 147 13.65 33.46 -3.34
N GLY A 148 12.47 33.79 -2.81
CA GLY A 148 11.31 34.17 -3.61
C GLY A 148 10.16 33.18 -3.48
N THR A 149 9.35 33.04 -4.54
CA THR A 149 8.20 32.13 -4.57
C THR A 149 8.65 30.76 -5.07
N VAL A 150 8.46 29.72 -4.26
CA VAL A 150 8.89 28.35 -4.56
C VAL A 150 7.64 27.45 -4.66
N PRO A 151 7.25 27.02 -5.86
CA PRO A 151 6.25 25.97 -6.01
C PRO A 151 6.87 24.63 -5.60
N ASP A 152 6.18 23.86 -4.76
CA ASP A 152 6.58 22.50 -4.39
C ASP A 152 5.75 21.46 -5.13
N LYS A 153 6.41 20.37 -5.56
CA LYS A 153 5.83 19.18 -6.20
C LYS A 153 6.80 18.05 -6.48
N LEU A 154 6.25 16.83 -6.50
CA LEU A 154 6.84 15.70 -7.22
C LEU A 154 6.70 15.93 -8.73
N VAL A 155 7.81 15.86 -9.47
CA VAL A 155 7.77 15.83 -10.94
C VAL A 155 7.27 14.46 -11.38
N ASN A 156 5.95 14.28 -11.35
CA ASN A 156 5.31 13.15 -11.99
C ASN A 156 4.87 13.61 -13.38
N MET A 157 5.56 13.14 -14.43
CA MET A 157 5.17 13.41 -15.81
C MET A 157 3.90 12.61 -16.10
N LEU A 158 2.76 13.15 -15.66
CA LEU A 158 1.44 12.58 -15.91
C LEU A 158 1.21 12.58 -17.43
N CYS A 159 0.98 11.38 -17.95
CA CYS A 159 0.57 11.12 -19.33
C CYS A 159 -0.92 11.34 -19.51
#